data_AF-A0A851WD24-F1
#
_entry.id   AF-A0A851WD24-F1
#
_cell.length_a   1.000
_cell.length_b   1.000
_cell.length_c   1.000
_cell.angle_alpha   90.00
_cell.angle_beta   90.00
_cell.angle_gamma   90.00
#
_symmetry.space_group_name_H-M   'P 1'
#
loop_
_entity.id
_entity.type
_entity.pdbx_description
1 polymer ?
#
loop_
_entity_poly.entity_id
_entity_poly.type
_entity_poly.pdbx_seq_one_letter_code
_entity_poly.pdbx_strand_id
1 'polypeptide(L)'
;AILITIVQYCNFCQLSSWMRSLLATVVGAVLLILLYVSLCPTSSRKSPCNSSLPSDTKRPAELIGQEVVLVSFLLLLLVWFLNREFEVSYRLHYHGDVEADLHRTKIQSMRDQADWLLRNIIPYHVAEQLKVSQSYSKNHDSGGVIFASIVNFSEFYEENYEGGKECYRVLNELIGDFDELLSKPHYSSIEKIKTIGATYMAASGLNTSQCQDSSHPHGHLQTLFEFAKEMMRVVDDFNNNMLWFNFKLRIGFNHGPLTAGVIGTTKLLYDIWGDTVNIASRMDTTGVECRIQVSEESYRILNKMGYDFDYRGTVNVKGKGQMKTYLYPKCMDNGIVPHHQLSISPDIRVQVDGSIGRSPTDEIANLVPSVQNSDKIAHGTDNSEAKDVLPSAKKLQKDAVKAEERCRFGKATEKDDCEEAGTEEVDELTKLNISKSV
;
A
#
# COMPACT_ATOMS: atom_id res chain seq x y z
N ALA A 1 33.78 17.22 -54.21
CA ALA A 1 32.54 16.49 -54.51
C ALA A 1 32.68 14.98 -54.24
N ILE A 2 33.61 14.27 -54.90
CA ILE A 2 33.78 12.80 -54.76
C ILE A 2 34.04 12.33 -53.31
N LEU A 3 34.92 13.01 -52.58
CA LEU A 3 35.21 12.67 -51.18
C LEU A 3 33.96 12.88 -50.28
N ILE A 4 33.18 13.93 -50.54
CA ILE A 4 31.95 14.23 -49.80
C ILE A 4 30.89 13.16 -50.06
N THR A 5 30.77 12.67 -51.30
CA THR A 5 29.83 11.59 -51.64
C THR A 5 30.19 10.26 -50.98
N ILE A 6 31.48 9.99 -50.74
CA ILE A 6 31.94 8.79 -50.03
C ILE A 6 31.63 8.90 -48.54
N VAL A 7 31.86 10.07 -47.94
CA VAL A 7 31.54 10.33 -46.52
C VAL A 7 30.04 10.27 -46.24
N GLN A 8 29.18 10.65 -47.20
CA GLN A 8 27.72 10.56 -47.06
C GLN A 8 27.22 9.13 -46.76
N TYR A 9 27.94 8.09 -47.18
CA TYR A 9 27.59 6.70 -46.85
C TYR A 9 27.71 6.38 -45.34
N CYS A 10 28.36 7.24 -44.55
CA CYS A 10 28.44 7.13 -43.10
C CYS A 10 27.16 7.55 -42.36
N ASN A 11 26.18 8.18 -43.02
CA ASN A 11 24.99 8.71 -42.37
C ASN A 11 23.96 7.64 -41.95
N PHE A 12 23.83 6.54 -42.70
CA PHE A 12 22.82 5.49 -42.42
C PHE A 12 23.29 4.45 -41.39
N CYS A 13 23.45 4.87 -40.12
CA CYS A 13 24.00 4.05 -39.03
C CYS A 13 23.21 2.79 -38.64
N GLN A 14 21.96 2.66 -39.10
CA GLN A 14 21.06 1.54 -38.76
C GLN A 14 21.30 0.27 -39.61
N LEU A 15 22.07 0.36 -40.70
CA LEU A 15 22.33 -0.74 -41.63
C LEU A 15 23.71 -1.39 -41.37
N SER A 16 23.85 -2.67 -41.75
CA SER A 16 25.10 -3.45 -41.59
C SER A 16 26.33 -2.72 -42.17
N SER A 17 27.39 -2.61 -41.38
CA SER A 17 28.65 -1.95 -41.75
C SER A 17 29.30 -2.58 -42.98
N TRP A 18 29.20 -3.91 -43.14
CA TRP A 18 29.75 -4.62 -44.29
C TRP A 18 29.06 -4.21 -45.60
N MET A 19 27.73 -4.14 -45.61
CA MET A 19 26.97 -3.74 -46.79
C MET A 19 27.28 -2.29 -47.18
N ARG A 20 27.26 -1.38 -46.21
CA ARG A 20 27.49 0.05 -46.43
C ARG A 20 28.91 0.32 -46.89
N SER A 21 29.88 -0.32 -46.26
CA SER A 21 31.28 -0.10 -46.59
C SER A 21 31.65 -0.76 -47.91
N LEU A 22 31.05 -1.91 -48.26
CA LEU A 22 31.18 -2.49 -49.60
C LEU A 22 30.61 -1.54 -50.67
N LEU A 23 29.41 -1.00 -50.47
CA LEU A 23 28.80 -0.05 -51.40
C LEU A 23 29.64 1.24 -51.53
N ALA A 24 30.15 1.78 -50.43
CA ALA A 24 31.05 2.93 -50.43
C ALA A 24 32.36 2.65 -51.18
N THR A 25 32.93 1.45 -51.04
CA THR A 25 34.13 1.05 -51.79
C THR A 25 33.86 0.89 -53.29
N VAL A 26 32.72 0.31 -53.69
CA VAL A 26 32.33 0.16 -55.10
C VAL A 26 32.12 1.53 -55.75
N VAL A 27 31.37 2.42 -55.11
CA VAL A 27 31.11 3.77 -55.61
C VAL A 27 32.39 4.61 -55.62
N GLY A 28 33.20 4.51 -54.57
CA GLY A 28 34.51 5.17 -54.50
C GLY A 28 35.47 4.70 -55.59
N ALA A 29 35.54 3.39 -55.85
CA ALA A 29 36.37 2.81 -56.91
C ALA A 29 35.91 3.25 -58.31
N VAL A 30 34.60 3.25 -58.59
CA VAL A 30 34.06 3.73 -59.88
C VAL A 30 34.41 5.20 -60.10
N LEU A 31 34.28 6.05 -59.07
CA LEU A 31 34.61 7.47 -59.17
C LEU A 31 36.12 7.70 -59.33
N LEU A 32 36.97 6.89 -58.69
CA LEU A 32 38.43 6.94 -58.89
C LEU A 32 38.84 6.52 -60.30
N ILE A 33 38.22 5.47 -60.85
CA ILE A 33 38.48 5.01 -62.22
C ILE A 33 38.08 6.09 -63.23
N LEU A 34 36.91 6.72 -63.06
CA LEU A 34 36.47 7.82 -63.92
C LEU A 34 37.42 9.03 -63.86
N LEU A 35 37.93 9.34 -62.66
CA LEU A 35 38.92 10.40 -62.46
C LEU A 35 40.25 10.04 -63.13
N TYR A 36 40.74 8.80 -62.98
CA TYR A 36 41.95 8.30 -63.63
C TYR A 36 41.86 8.36 -65.16
N VAL A 37 40.74 7.92 -65.75
CA VAL A 37 40.48 8.03 -67.20
C VAL A 37 40.42 9.49 -67.66
N SER A 38 39.88 10.40 -66.84
CA SER A 38 39.84 11.84 -67.17
C SER A 38 41.21 12.52 -67.09
N LEU A 39 42.08 12.07 -66.19
CA LEU A 39 43.46 12.59 -66.05
C LEU A 39 44.45 11.95 -67.05
N CYS A 40 44.17 10.73 -67.53
CA CYS A 40 44.93 10.05 -68.58
C CYS A 40 44.10 9.94 -69.88
N PRO A 41 44.01 11.00 -70.70
CA PRO A 41 43.41 10.88 -72.03
C PRO A 41 44.27 9.91 -72.85
N THR A 42 43.71 8.76 -73.18
CA THR A 42 44.33 7.79 -74.09
C THR A 42 44.69 8.50 -75.38
N SER A 43 45.99 8.55 -75.68
CA SER A 43 46.51 8.99 -76.96
C SER A 43 46.04 8.02 -78.05
N SER A 44 44.88 8.29 -78.64
CA SER A 44 44.44 7.64 -79.88
C SER A 44 43.93 8.68 -80.88
N ARG A 45 44.83 9.51 -81.39
CA ARG A 45 44.72 10.05 -82.75
C ARG A 45 46.08 9.91 -83.43
N LYS A 46 46.21 8.88 -84.27
CA LYS A 46 47.27 8.81 -85.28
C LYS A 46 46.98 9.87 -86.33
N SER A 47 47.84 10.88 -86.42
CA SER A 47 48.12 11.61 -87.67
C SER A 47 49.54 12.19 -87.58
N PRO A 48 50.38 12.06 -88.63
CA PRO A 48 51.75 12.54 -88.61
C PRO A 48 51.79 14.04 -88.92
N CYS A 49 52.56 14.81 -88.15
CA CYS A 49 53.46 15.88 -88.62
C CYS A 49 53.87 16.81 -87.46
N ASN A 50 55.19 16.96 -87.32
CA ASN A 50 55.99 18.00 -86.67
C ASN A 50 55.27 19.15 -85.94
N SER A 51 55.56 19.31 -84.65
CA SER A 51 56.28 20.48 -84.10
C SER A 51 56.41 20.41 -82.58
N SER A 52 57.49 21.01 -82.10
CA SER A 52 58.04 21.12 -80.74
C SER A 52 57.15 21.80 -79.69
N LEU A 53 56.99 21.21 -78.49
CA LEU A 53 56.80 21.86 -77.16
C LEU A 53 56.81 20.79 -76.03
N PRO A 54 57.07 21.12 -74.74
CA PRO A 54 58.04 20.41 -73.91
C PRO A 54 57.41 19.25 -73.12
N SER A 55 58.23 18.23 -72.89
CA SER A 55 57.93 17.05 -72.07
C SER A 55 58.06 17.33 -70.57
N ASP A 56 57.35 18.33 -70.03
CA ASP A 56 57.40 18.66 -68.59
C ASP A 56 56.04 18.62 -67.87
N THR A 57 54.93 18.52 -68.59
CA THR A 57 53.57 18.47 -67.99
C THR A 57 53.11 17.07 -67.55
N LYS A 58 53.85 15.99 -67.87
CA LYS A 58 53.50 14.61 -67.47
C LYS A 58 53.91 14.25 -66.03
N ARG A 59 55.02 14.81 -65.53
CA ARG A 59 55.51 14.55 -64.16
C ARG A 59 54.59 15.05 -63.03
N PRO A 60 53.98 16.26 -63.10
CA PRO A 60 53.08 16.69 -62.02
C PRO A 60 51.78 15.87 -61.97
N ALA A 61 51.28 15.36 -63.10
CA ALA A 61 50.07 14.54 -63.15
C ALA A 61 50.25 13.14 -62.51
N GLU A 62 51.42 12.51 -62.68
CA GLU A 62 51.72 11.22 -62.03
C GLU A 62 51.93 11.35 -60.51
N LEU A 63 52.61 12.41 -60.03
CA LEU A 63 52.75 12.66 -58.59
C LEU A 63 51.39 12.96 -57.93
N ILE A 64 50.54 13.78 -58.57
CA ILE A 64 49.19 14.08 -58.06
C ILE A 64 48.31 12.82 -58.02
N GLY A 65 48.46 11.92 -59.01
CA GLY A 65 47.74 10.65 -59.03
C GLY A 65 48.06 9.75 -57.85
N GLN A 66 49.34 9.63 -57.49
CA GLN A 66 49.78 8.80 -56.36
C GLN A 66 49.28 9.34 -55.01
N GLU A 67 49.34 10.66 -54.80
CA GLU A 67 48.80 11.34 -53.61
C GLU A 67 47.28 11.17 -53.51
N VAL A 68 46.55 11.31 -54.62
CA VAL A 68 45.07 11.14 -54.66
C VAL A 68 44.67 9.71 -54.35
N VAL A 69 45.41 8.71 -54.85
CA VAL A 69 45.17 7.30 -54.55
C VAL A 69 45.41 7.00 -53.08
N LEU A 70 46.49 7.54 -52.50
CA LEU A 70 46.81 7.35 -51.08
C LEU A 70 45.76 7.99 -50.16
N VAL A 71 45.35 9.24 -50.44
CA VAL A 71 44.29 9.93 -49.69
C VAL A 71 42.96 9.18 -49.80
N SER A 72 42.63 8.66 -50.98
CA SER A 72 41.38 7.92 -51.19
C SER A 72 41.40 6.56 -50.49
N PHE A 73 42.55 5.88 -50.46
CA PHE A 73 42.74 4.65 -49.69
C PHE A 73 42.56 4.88 -48.18
N LEU A 74 43.20 5.92 -47.63
CA LEU A 74 43.05 6.29 -46.22
C LEU A 74 41.62 6.69 -45.88
N LEU A 75 40.93 7.41 -46.77
CA LEU A 75 39.53 7.77 -46.59
C LEU A 75 38.62 6.53 -46.57
N LEU A 76 38.83 5.57 -47.47
CA LEU A 76 38.05 4.33 -47.49
C LEU A 76 38.27 3.51 -46.22
N LEU A 77 39.51 3.44 -45.72
CA LEU A 77 39.84 2.77 -44.46
C LEU A 77 39.13 3.44 -43.27
N LEU A 78 39.17 4.78 -43.21
CA LEU A 78 38.46 5.55 -42.20
C LEU A 78 36.94 5.33 -42.25
N VAL A 79 36.34 5.31 -43.44
CA VAL A 79 34.90 5.04 -43.61
C VAL A 79 34.54 3.63 -43.16
N TRP A 80 35.38 2.64 -43.48
CA TRP A 80 35.21 1.26 -43.01
C TRP A 80 35.22 1.19 -41.48
N PHE A 81 36.18 1.88 -40.85
CA PHE A 81 36.31 1.95 -39.39
C PHE A 81 35.11 2.66 -38.74
N LEU A 82 34.74 3.86 -39.22
CA LEU A 82 33.62 4.64 -38.67
C LEU A 82 32.29 3.91 -38.83
N ASN A 83 32.03 3.30 -39.98
CA ASN A 83 30.81 2.50 -40.18
C ASN A 83 30.73 1.32 -39.23
N ARG A 84 31.87 0.69 -38.93
CA ARG A 84 31.96 -0.43 -37.99
C ARG A 84 31.73 0.03 -36.55
N GLU A 85 32.36 1.12 -36.15
CA GLU A 85 32.21 1.71 -34.81
C GLU A 85 30.75 2.15 -34.56
N PHE A 86 30.12 2.84 -35.52
CA PHE A 86 28.72 3.26 -35.40
C PHE A 86 27.74 2.09 -35.34
N GLU A 87 27.94 1.02 -36.12
CA GLU A 87 27.08 -0.17 -36.02
C GLU A 87 27.17 -0.82 -34.63
N VAL A 88 28.38 -1.00 -34.12
CA VAL A 88 28.59 -1.59 -32.78
C VAL A 88 27.96 -0.72 -31.71
N SER A 89 28.18 0.60 -31.78
CA SER A 89 27.56 1.56 -30.86
C SER A 89 26.03 1.52 -30.92
N TYR A 90 25.45 1.45 -32.12
CA TYR A 90 23.99 1.40 -32.29
C TYR A 90 23.39 0.10 -31.75
N ARG A 91 24.02 -1.06 -32.02
CA ARG A 91 23.58 -2.35 -31.47
C ARG A 91 23.71 -2.41 -29.96
N LEU A 92 24.80 -1.87 -29.40
CA LEU A 92 25.01 -1.79 -27.96
C LEU A 92 23.97 -0.89 -27.30
N HIS A 93 23.66 0.27 -27.91
CA HIS A 93 22.62 1.16 -27.43
C HIS A 93 21.24 0.49 -27.47
N TYR A 94 20.90 -0.18 -28.57
CA TYR A 94 19.64 -0.93 -28.67
C TYR A 94 19.54 -2.04 -27.62
N HIS A 95 20.62 -2.81 -27.40
CA HIS A 95 20.64 -3.84 -26.36
C HIS A 95 20.47 -3.23 -24.97
N GLY A 96 21.17 -2.12 -24.68
CA GLY A 96 21.05 -1.40 -23.42
C GLY A 96 19.66 -0.84 -23.18
N ASP A 97 19.02 -0.30 -24.22
CA ASP A 97 17.65 0.24 -24.13
C ASP A 97 16.62 -0.88 -23.89
N VAL A 98 16.75 -2.01 -24.58
CA VAL A 98 15.85 -3.17 -24.39
C VAL A 98 16.00 -3.76 -22.98
N GLU A 99 17.25 -3.89 -22.50
CA GLU A 99 17.52 -4.38 -21.15
C GLU A 99 17.01 -3.39 -20.09
N ALA A 100 17.21 -2.08 -20.29
CA ALA A 100 16.67 -1.05 -19.41
C ALA A 100 15.14 -1.04 -19.35
N ASP A 101 14.46 -1.26 -20.48
CA ASP A 101 12.99 -1.33 -20.54
C ASP A 101 12.46 -2.58 -19.81
N LEU A 102 13.14 -3.72 -19.96
CA LEU A 102 12.82 -4.93 -19.21
C LEU A 102 13.00 -4.73 -17.70
N HIS A 103 14.08 -4.07 -17.27
CA HIS A 103 14.27 -3.73 -15.86
C HIS A 103 13.22 -2.74 -15.35
N ARG A 104 12.83 -1.76 -16.17
CA ARG A 104 11.81 -0.77 -15.83
C ARG A 104 10.45 -1.42 -15.59
N THR A 105 10.01 -2.30 -16.48
CA THR A 105 8.74 -3.03 -16.34
C THR A 105 8.75 -3.97 -15.12
N LYS A 106 9.86 -4.66 -14.88
CA LYS A 106 10.04 -5.50 -13.67
C LYS A 106 9.97 -4.69 -12.38
N ILE A 107 10.65 -3.55 -12.31
CA ILE A 107 10.61 -2.65 -11.14
C ILE A 107 9.20 -2.11 -10.92
N GLN A 108 8.48 -1.75 -11.99
CA GLN A 108 7.11 -1.28 -11.88
C GLN A 108 6.18 -2.37 -11.31
N SER A 109 6.24 -3.59 -11.84
CA SER A 109 5.44 -4.71 -11.33
C SER A 109 5.76 -5.04 -9.86
N MET A 110 7.04 -5.06 -9.48
CA MET A 110 7.45 -5.28 -8.08
C MET A 110 6.95 -4.16 -7.16
N ARG A 111 7.00 -2.91 -7.63
CA ARG A 111 6.50 -1.76 -6.87
C ARG A 111 4.99 -1.84 -6.68
N ASP A 112 4.24 -2.16 -7.74
CA ASP A 112 2.78 -2.28 -7.67
C ASP A 112 2.37 -3.41 -6.73
N GLN A 113 3.10 -4.54 -6.75
CA GLN A 113 2.87 -5.65 -5.82
C GLN A 113 3.18 -5.25 -4.37
N ALA A 114 4.28 -4.54 -4.13
CA ALA A 114 4.65 -4.06 -2.80
C ALA A 114 3.64 -3.03 -2.26
N ASP A 115 3.21 -2.08 -3.10
CA ASP A 115 2.20 -1.08 -2.75
C ASP A 115 0.84 -1.75 -2.48
N TRP A 116 0.46 -2.79 -3.23
CA TRP A 116 -0.76 -3.58 -2.98
C TRP A 116 -0.70 -4.30 -1.63
N LEU A 117 0.40 -5.00 -1.33
CA LEU A 117 0.59 -5.67 -0.04
C LEU A 117 0.55 -4.69 1.13
N LEU A 118 1.17 -3.52 0.98
CA LEU A 118 1.17 -2.49 2.02
C LEU A 118 -0.24 -1.97 2.30
N ARG A 119 -1.02 -1.70 1.24
CA ARG A 119 -2.42 -1.25 1.35
C ARG A 119 -3.35 -2.27 1.99
N ASN A 120 -3.03 -3.56 1.87
CA ASN A 120 -3.79 -4.63 2.54
C ASN A 120 -3.54 -4.70 4.05
N ILE A 121 -2.38 -4.24 4.54
CA ILE A 121 -2.00 -4.32 5.96
C ILE A 121 -2.35 -3.03 6.70
N ILE A 122 -2.16 -1.86 6.07
CA ILE A 122 -2.39 -0.56 6.67
C ILE A 122 -3.22 0.36 5.76
N PRO A 123 -4.12 1.19 6.32
CA PRO A 123 -4.87 2.15 5.52
C PRO A 123 -3.97 3.17 4.81
N TYR A 124 -4.45 3.70 3.68
CA TYR A 124 -3.70 4.61 2.82
C TYR A 124 -3.13 5.83 3.56
N HIS A 125 -3.98 6.50 4.35
CA HIS A 125 -3.60 7.72 5.06
C HIS A 125 -2.56 7.46 6.16
N VAL A 126 -2.54 6.24 6.73
CA VAL A 126 -1.56 5.79 7.71
C VAL A 126 -0.23 5.50 7.03
N ALA A 127 -0.27 4.84 5.87
CA ALA A 127 0.92 4.52 5.07
C ALA A 127 1.66 5.78 4.62
N GLU A 128 0.96 6.84 4.21
CA GLU A 128 1.59 8.12 3.85
C GLU A 128 2.31 8.77 5.03
N GLN A 129 1.72 8.73 6.23
CA GLN A 129 2.38 9.26 7.41
C GLN A 129 3.58 8.39 7.82
N LEU A 130 3.45 7.07 7.78
CA LEU A 130 4.54 6.14 8.08
C LEU A 130 5.71 6.21 7.09
N LYS A 131 5.49 6.70 5.86
CA LYS A 131 6.58 6.96 4.90
C LYS A 131 7.51 8.10 5.38
N VAL A 132 6.98 9.05 6.15
CA VAL A 132 7.72 10.22 6.64
C VAL A 132 8.16 10.03 8.09
N SER A 133 7.35 9.37 8.92
CA SER A 133 7.62 9.11 10.34
C SER A 133 7.71 7.62 10.67
N GLN A 134 8.62 7.25 11.58
CA GLN A 134 8.80 5.85 11.99
C GLN A 134 7.62 5.27 12.79
N SER A 135 6.76 6.12 13.36
CA SER A 135 5.61 5.72 14.18
C SER A 135 4.35 6.48 13.77
N TYR A 136 3.18 5.86 13.97
CA TYR A 136 1.88 6.47 13.74
C TYR A 136 1.01 6.40 15.00
N SER A 137 0.52 7.56 15.44
CA SER A 137 -0.44 7.70 16.53
C SER A 137 -1.26 8.96 16.28
N LYS A 138 -2.58 8.83 16.19
CA LYS A 138 -3.49 9.93 15.87
C LYS A 138 -4.76 9.85 16.72
N ASN A 139 -5.13 10.98 17.32
CA ASN A 139 -6.41 11.12 18.01
C ASN A 139 -7.47 11.63 17.03
N HIS A 140 -8.66 11.03 17.11
CA HIS A 140 -9.84 11.38 16.33
C HIS A 140 -10.95 11.76 17.31
N ASP A 141 -11.51 12.96 17.14
CA ASP A 141 -12.53 13.47 18.07
C ASP A 141 -13.91 12.83 17.85
N SER A 142 -14.20 12.41 16.62
CA SER A 142 -15.47 11.80 16.23
C SER A 142 -15.25 10.71 15.21
N GLY A 143 -15.13 9.46 15.68
CA GLY A 143 -15.13 8.25 14.85
C GLY A 143 -16.33 7.36 15.14
N GLY A 144 -16.88 6.73 14.10
CA GLY A 144 -17.92 5.71 14.22
C GLY A 144 -17.29 4.33 14.23
N VAL A 145 -17.81 3.41 15.05
CA VAL A 145 -17.29 2.04 15.16
C VAL A 145 -18.44 1.05 15.20
N ILE A 146 -18.30 -0.04 14.45
CA ILE A 146 -19.20 -1.18 14.48
C ILE A 146 -18.46 -2.47 14.81
N PHE A 147 -19.17 -3.34 15.53
CA PHE A 147 -18.83 -4.75 15.69
C PHE A 147 -20.01 -5.56 15.18
N ALA A 148 -19.77 -6.45 14.23
CA ALA A 148 -20.77 -7.30 13.63
C ALA A 148 -20.40 -8.77 13.91
N SER A 149 -21.16 -9.45 14.77
CA SER A 149 -20.87 -10.81 15.22
C SER A 149 -21.91 -11.80 14.71
N ILE A 150 -21.44 -12.93 14.18
CA ILE A 150 -22.29 -14.07 13.84
C ILE A 150 -22.57 -14.87 15.12
N VAL A 151 -23.84 -14.91 15.55
CA VAL A 151 -24.22 -15.44 16.87
C VAL A 151 -24.13 -16.97 16.93
N ASN A 152 -24.66 -17.64 15.92
CA ASN A 152 -24.81 -19.09 15.88
C ASN A 152 -23.69 -19.81 15.12
N PHE A 153 -22.52 -19.20 14.98
CA PHE A 153 -21.38 -19.87 14.34
C PHE A 153 -20.88 -21.08 15.15
N SER A 154 -21.02 -21.04 16.48
CA SER A 154 -20.73 -22.20 17.36
C SER A 154 -21.53 -23.44 16.98
N GLU A 155 -22.81 -23.25 16.69
CA GLU A 155 -23.75 -24.34 16.38
C GLU A 155 -23.46 -24.94 15.01
N PHE A 156 -22.89 -24.13 14.10
CA PHE A 156 -22.46 -24.56 12.78
C PHE A 156 -21.08 -25.25 12.79
N TYR A 157 -20.25 -25.00 13.80
CA TYR A 157 -18.88 -25.49 13.85
C TYR A 157 -18.83 -26.95 14.28
N GLU A 158 -18.36 -27.82 13.39
CA GLU A 158 -18.11 -29.24 13.66
C GLU A 158 -16.64 -29.60 13.39
N GLU A 159 -15.87 -29.88 14.44
CA GLU A 159 -14.44 -30.24 14.32
C GLU A 159 -14.23 -31.66 13.76
N ASN A 160 -15.25 -32.53 13.90
CA ASN A 160 -15.20 -33.93 13.49
C ASN A 160 -14.96 -34.13 11.99
N TYR A 161 -15.33 -33.16 11.15
CA TYR A 161 -15.15 -33.22 9.70
C TYR A 161 -13.95 -32.38 9.26
N GLU A 162 -12.91 -33.02 8.72
CA GLU A 162 -11.68 -32.39 8.21
C GLU A 162 -11.02 -31.37 9.16
N GLY A 163 -11.23 -31.51 10.48
CA GLY A 163 -10.73 -30.58 11.50
C GLY A 163 -11.45 -29.22 11.51
N GLY A 164 -12.69 -29.16 11.02
CA GLY A 164 -13.50 -27.93 10.97
C GLY A 164 -13.06 -26.91 9.92
N LYS A 165 -12.16 -27.27 8.99
CA LYS A 165 -11.64 -26.37 7.95
C LYS A 165 -12.72 -25.85 7.02
N GLU A 166 -13.68 -26.70 6.66
CA GLU A 166 -14.78 -26.32 5.78
C GLU A 166 -15.69 -25.26 6.41
N CYS A 167 -15.91 -25.30 7.73
CA CYS A 167 -16.65 -24.25 8.44
C CYS A 167 -15.95 -22.88 8.31
N TYR A 168 -14.61 -22.87 8.37
CA TYR A 168 -13.83 -21.66 8.17
C TYR A 168 -13.81 -21.21 6.70
N ARG A 169 -13.89 -22.12 5.73
CA ARG A 169 -14.04 -21.76 4.31
C ARG A 169 -15.35 -21.00 4.08
N VAL A 170 -16.46 -21.50 4.62
CA VAL A 170 -17.77 -20.83 4.58
C VAL A 170 -17.71 -19.46 5.29
N LEU A 171 -17.06 -19.38 6.45
CA LEU A 171 -16.85 -18.09 7.13
C LEU A 171 -16.05 -17.12 6.27
N ASN A 172 -14.99 -17.59 5.60
CA ASN A 172 -14.15 -16.76 4.75
C ASN A 172 -14.91 -16.25 3.51
N GLU A 173 -15.80 -17.07 2.94
CA GLU A 173 -16.71 -16.63 1.86
C GLU A 173 -17.61 -15.48 2.35
N LEU A 174 -18.28 -15.64 3.49
CA LEU A 174 -19.14 -14.59 4.05
C LEU A 174 -18.37 -13.30 4.41
N ILE A 175 -17.16 -13.42 4.98
CA ILE A 175 -16.31 -12.26 5.26
C ILE A 175 -15.84 -11.60 3.93
N GLY A 176 -15.61 -12.41 2.90
CA GLY A 176 -15.31 -11.93 1.55
C GLY A 176 -16.43 -11.08 0.97
N ASP A 177 -17.68 -11.50 1.15
CA ASP A 177 -18.85 -10.73 0.71
C ASP A 177 -18.96 -9.37 1.44
N PHE A 178 -18.62 -9.33 2.73
CA PHE A 178 -18.51 -8.05 3.46
C PHE A 178 -17.36 -7.17 2.95
N ASP A 179 -16.24 -7.76 2.58
CA ASP A 179 -15.11 -7.01 2.01
C ASP A 179 -15.42 -6.48 0.61
N GLU A 180 -16.23 -7.19 -0.18
CA GLU A 180 -16.74 -6.70 -1.47
C GLU A 180 -17.61 -5.46 -1.28
N LEU A 181 -18.39 -5.36 -0.19
CA LEU A 181 -19.13 -4.12 0.11
C LEU A 181 -18.21 -2.91 0.26
N LEU A 182 -17.03 -3.07 0.86
CA LEU A 182 -16.05 -1.97 1.01
C LEU A 182 -15.44 -1.52 -0.32
N SER A 183 -15.48 -2.37 -1.36
CA SER A 183 -15.02 -1.99 -2.70
C SER A 183 -15.92 -0.97 -3.39
N LYS A 184 -17.18 -0.82 -2.92
CA LYS A 184 -18.13 0.15 -3.49
C LYS A 184 -17.65 1.59 -3.20
N PRO A 185 -17.69 2.50 -4.18
CA PRO A 185 -17.18 3.86 -4.01
C PRO A 185 -17.89 4.65 -2.90
N HIS A 186 -19.17 4.35 -2.64
CA HIS A 186 -19.95 4.94 -1.56
C HIS A 186 -19.40 4.62 -0.16
N TYR A 187 -18.78 3.44 0.02
CA TYR A 187 -18.25 2.95 1.29
C TYR A 187 -16.73 3.14 1.42
N SER A 188 -16.09 3.88 0.51
CA SER A 188 -14.64 4.14 0.50
C SER A 188 -14.10 4.88 1.73
N SER A 189 -14.98 5.46 2.55
CA SER A 189 -14.64 6.12 3.81
C SER A 189 -14.68 5.21 5.05
N ILE A 190 -15.14 3.97 4.86
CA ILE A 190 -15.19 2.95 5.91
C ILE A 190 -13.90 2.14 5.86
N GLU A 191 -13.29 1.96 7.01
CA GLU A 191 -12.07 1.17 7.16
C GLU A 191 -12.37 -0.08 7.98
N LYS A 192 -12.06 -1.25 7.39
CA LYS A 192 -11.98 -2.50 8.12
C LYS A 192 -10.79 -2.43 9.08
N ILE A 193 -11.01 -2.72 10.35
CA ILE A 193 -9.94 -2.76 11.35
C ILE A 193 -9.36 -4.16 11.42
N LYS A 194 -10.21 -5.16 11.67
CA LYS A 194 -9.82 -6.57 11.75
C LYS A 194 -11.04 -7.48 11.83
N THR A 195 -10.80 -8.77 11.66
CA THR A 195 -11.72 -9.83 12.03
C THR A 195 -11.21 -10.52 13.29
N ILE A 196 -12.10 -10.79 14.25
CA ILE A 196 -11.79 -11.42 15.53
C ILE A 196 -12.73 -12.62 15.67
N GLY A 197 -12.25 -13.81 15.34
CA GLY A 197 -13.11 -15.00 15.25
C GLY A 197 -14.20 -14.79 14.19
N ALA A 198 -15.47 -14.88 14.61
CA ALA A 198 -16.64 -14.61 13.77
C ALA A 198 -17.18 -13.17 13.90
N THR A 199 -16.39 -12.26 14.48
CA THR A 199 -16.73 -10.84 14.62
C THR A 199 -15.97 -9.99 13.60
N TYR A 200 -16.70 -9.22 12.81
CA TYR A 200 -16.18 -8.21 11.89
C TYR A 200 -16.13 -6.84 12.56
N MET A 201 -14.99 -6.17 12.51
CA MET A 201 -14.80 -4.84 13.10
C MET A 201 -14.46 -3.81 12.02
N ALA A 202 -15.24 -2.74 11.96
CA ALA A 202 -15.04 -1.63 11.03
C ALA A 202 -15.29 -0.29 11.71
N ALA A 203 -14.70 0.76 11.15
CA ALA A 203 -14.82 2.12 11.65
C ALA A 203 -14.90 3.15 10.51
N SER A 204 -15.43 4.33 10.82
CA SER A 204 -15.50 5.46 9.90
C SER A 204 -15.04 6.76 10.58
N GLY A 205 -14.68 7.78 9.79
CA GLY A 205 -14.18 9.05 10.31
C GLY A 205 -12.68 9.04 10.67
N LEU A 206 -11.95 8.00 10.24
CA LEU A 206 -10.50 7.90 10.44
C LEU A 206 -9.73 8.69 9.37
N ASN A 207 -10.31 8.80 8.17
CA ASN A 207 -9.72 9.58 7.10
C ASN A 207 -10.14 11.07 7.18
N THR A 208 -9.30 11.90 7.80
CA THR A 208 -9.58 13.33 8.02
C THR A 208 -9.71 14.14 6.73
N SER A 209 -9.09 13.73 5.61
CA SER A 209 -9.22 14.46 4.34
C SER A 209 -10.61 14.28 3.73
N GLN A 210 -11.15 13.06 3.75
CA GLN A 210 -12.50 12.79 3.25
C GLN A 210 -13.60 13.43 4.11
N CYS A 211 -13.37 13.60 5.42
CA CYS A 211 -14.31 14.30 6.30
C CYS A 211 -14.46 15.80 5.95
N GLN A 212 -13.46 16.43 5.32
CA GLN A 212 -13.55 17.83 4.91
C GLN A 212 -14.41 18.03 3.64
N ASP A 213 -14.45 17.02 2.77
CA ASP A 213 -15.24 17.05 1.53
C ASP A 213 -16.73 16.75 1.76
N SER A 214 -17.07 16.12 2.88
CA SER A 214 -18.46 15.78 3.21
C SER A 214 -19.25 16.98 3.71
N SER A 215 -20.38 17.29 3.07
CA SER A 215 -21.28 18.43 3.42
C SER A 215 -21.86 18.40 4.84
N HIS A 216 -21.75 17.28 5.57
CA HIS A 216 -22.29 17.12 6.92
C HIS A 216 -21.20 16.56 7.86
N PRO A 217 -20.96 17.17 9.03
CA PRO A 217 -19.87 16.76 9.94
C PRO A 217 -19.98 15.31 10.42
N HIS A 218 -21.21 14.76 10.46
CA HIS A 218 -21.49 13.38 10.83
C HIS A 218 -21.88 12.48 9.64
N GLY A 219 -21.61 12.90 8.40
CA GLY A 219 -21.95 12.11 7.21
C GLY A 219 -21.33 10.71 7.22
N HIS A 220 -20.10 10.58 7.74
CA HIS A 220 -19.43 9.29 7.89
C HIS A 220 -20.16 8.29 8.81
N LEU A 221 -20.95 8.79 9.79
CA LEU A 221 -21.77 7.94 10.67
C LEU A 221 -22.96 7.37 9.90
N GLN A 222 -23.57 8.18 9.03
CA GLN A 222 -24.66 7.74 8.17
C GLN A 222 -24.18 6.65 7.20
N THR A 223 -23.05 6.87 6.53
CA THR A 223 -22.44 5.90 5.63
C THR A 223 -22.10 4.58 6.35
N LEU A 224 -21.56 4.66 7.57
CA LEU A 224 -21.29 3.47 8.40
C LEU A 224 -22.57 2.73 8.81
N PHE A 225 -23.65 3.46 9.09
CA PHE A 225 -24.93 2.85 9.44
C PHE A 225 -25.61 2.19 8.22
N GLU A 226 -25.54 2.80 7.04
CA GLU A 226 -25.99 2.16 5.79
C GLU A 226 -25.16 0.92 5.47
N PHE A 227 -23.85 0.95 5.69
CA PHE A 227 -23.00 -0.23 5.56
C PHE A 227 -23.46 -1.36 6.51
N ALA A 228 -23.75 -1.05 7.78
CA ALA A 228 -24.29 -2.05 8.71
C ALA A 228 -25.62 -2.65 8.25
N LYS A 229 -26.51 -1.84 7.65
CA LYS A 229 -27.77 -2.34 7.06
C LYS A 229 -27.54 -3.22 5.84
N GLU A 230 -26.60 -2.84 4.97
CA GLU A 230 -26.22 -3.66 3.81
C GLU A 230 -25.56 -4.98 4.25
N MET A 231 -24.76 -4.98 5.32
CA MET A 231 -24.21 -6.24 5.87
C MET A 231 -25.32 -7.20 6.32
N MET A 232 -26.39 -6.68 6.94
CA MET A 232 -27.57 -7.50 7.29
C MET A 232 -28.20 -8.13 6.04
N ARG A 233 -28.36 -7.35 4.96
CA ARG A 233 -28.89 -7.85 3.68
C ARG A 233 -27.99 -8.90 3.05
N VAL A 234 -26.67 -8.69 3.08
CA VAL A 234 -25.69 -9.66 2.57
C VAL A 234 -25.80 -10.99 3.32
N VAL A 235 -26.00 -10.98 4.65
CA VAL A 235 -26.24 -12.22 5.40
C VAL A 235 -27.55 -12.88 5.01
N ASP A 236 -28.62 -12.10 4.81
CA ASP A 236 -29.90 -12.64 4.34
C ASP A 236 -29.75 -13.29 2.95
N ASP A 237 -29.03 -12.65 2.03
CA ASP A 237 -28.74 -13.18 0.70
C ASP A 237 -27.82 -14.41 0.75
N PHE A 238 -26.83 -14.41 1.63
CA PHE A 238 -25.95 -15.56 1.87
C PHE A 238 -26.74 -16.77 2.38
N ASN A 239 -27.67 -16.54 3.32
CA ASN A 239 -28.55 -17.58 3.85
C ASN A 239 -29.47 -18.18 2.76
N ASN A 240 -29.88 -17.40 1.75
CA ASN A 240 -30.67 -17.93 0.63
C ASN A 240 -29.90 -18.97 -0.20
N ASN A 241 -28.57 -18.88 -0.23
CA ASN A 241 -27.69 -19.84 -0.91
C ASN A 241 -27.36 -21.05 -0.01
N MET A 242 -27.61 -20.94 1.30
CA MET A 242 -27.30 -21.98 2.27
C MET A 242 -28.52 -22.90 2.48
N LEU A 243 -28.27 -24.21 2.49
CA LEU A 243 -29.34 -25.19 2.68
C LEU A 243 -29.49 -25.54 4.17
N TRP A 244 -30.72 -25.42 4.68
CA TRP A 244 -31.13 -25.87 6.03
C TRP A 244 -30.43 -25.21 7.23
N PHE A 245 -29.66 -24.13 7.04
CA PHE A 245 -29.04 -23.36 8.13
C PHE A 245 -29.07 -21.86 7.82
N ASN A 246 -29.36 -21.03 8.82
CA ASN A 246 -29.40 -19.57 8.68
C ASN A 246 -28.44 -18.94 9.69
N PHE A 247 -27.43 -18.21 9.20
CA PHE A 247 -26.59 -17.38 10.06
C PHE A 247 -27.36 -16.17 10.57
N LYS A 248 -27.19 -15.89 11.86
CA LYS A 248 -27.78 -14.73 12.52
C LYS A 248 -26.71 -13.72 12.85
N LEU A 249 -26.79 -12.54 12.25
CA LEU A 249 -25.89 -11.43 12.51
C LEU A 249 -26.48 -10.51 13.57
N ARG A 250 -25.65 -10.04 14.50
CA ARG A 250 -25.95 -8.90 15.37
C ARG A 250 -24.90 -7.83 15.18
N ILE A 251 -25.28 -6.55 15.29
CA ILE A 251 -24.35 -5.44 15.11
C ILE A 251 -24.46 -4.46 16.27
N GLY A 252 -23.33 -4.10 16.87
CA GLY A 252 -23.22 -3.01 17.84
C GLY A 252 -22.65 -1.75 17.19
N PHE A 253 -23.29 -0.60 17.40
CA PHE A 253 -22.86 0.68 16.85
C PHE A 253 -22.62 1.70 17.98
N ASN A 254 -21.49 2.40 17.91
CA ASN A 254 -21.25 3.59 18.72
C ASN A 254 -20.40 4.61 17.95
N HIS A 255 -20.42 5.87 18.41
CA HIS A 255 -19.51 6.90 17.93
C HIS A 255 -18.94 7.71 19.09
N GLY A 256 -17.87 8.45 18.83
CA GLY A 256 -17.21 9.34 19.80
C GLY A 256 -15.70 9.40 19.58
N PRO A 257 -14.95 9.93 20.57
CA PRO A 257 -13.51 10.08 20.45
C PRO A 257 -12.78 8.73 20.53
N LEU A 258 -11.77 8.55 19.67
CA LEU A 258 -10.92 7.36 19.62
C LEU A 258 -9.50 7.72 19.20
N THR A 259 -8.57 6.81 19.45
CA THR A 259 -7.17 6.92 19.07
C THR A 259 -6.82 5.81 18.10
N ALA A 260 -6.32 6.15 16.92
CA ALA A 260 -5.78 5.22 15.94
C ALA A 260 -4.25 5.18 16.06
N GLY A 261 -3.66 3.99 15.86
CA GLY A 261 -2.21 3.83 15.98
C GLY A 261 -1.72 2.56 15.31
N VAL A 262 -0.41 2.53 15.04
CA VAL A 262 0.26 1.34 14.52
C VAL A 262 1.22 0.81 15.58
N ILE A 263 1.06 -0.47 15.93
CA ILE A 263 1.90 -1.19 16.89
C ILE A 263 2.80 -2.16 16.13
N GLY A 264 4.04 -2.30 16.63
CA GLY A 264 5.04 -3.23 16.10
C GLY A 264 6.01 -2.56 15.12
N THR A 265 7.16 -3.19 14.91
CA THR A 265 8.21 -2.73 13.98
C THR A 265 8.42 -3.71 12.82
N THR A 266 8.33 -5.02 13.10
CA THR A 266 8.47 -6.07 12.08
C THR A 266 7.11 -6.61 11.60
N LYS A 267 6.14 -6.73 12.53
CA LYS A 267 4.76 -7.09 12.23
C LYS A 267 3.89 -5.90 12.60
N LEU A 268 3.62 -5.05 11.62
CA LEU A 268 2.80 -3.86 11.79
C LEU A 268 1.34 -4.28 11.99
N LEU A 269 0.71 -3.72 13.01
CA LEU A 269 -0.70 -3.91 13.29
C LEU A 269 -1.34 -2.53 13.48
N TYR A 270 -2.23 -2.17 12.57
CA TYR A 270 -3.10 -1.01 12.72
C TYR A 270 -4.31 -1.38 13.57
N ASP A 271 -4.62 -0.55 14.57
CA ASP A 271 -5.81 -0.73 15.41
C ASP A 271 -6.26 0.61 15.99
N ILE A 272 -7.46 0.59 16.56
CA ILE A 272 -8.09 1.72 17.23
C ILE A 272 -8.40 1.39 18.68
N TRP A 273 -8.17 2.36 19.56
CA TRP A 273 -8.42 2.29 20.99
C TRP A 273 -9.30 3.45 21.45
N GLY A 274 -10.01 3.25 22.54
CA GLY A 274 -10.85 4.28 23.12
C GLY A 274 -12.08 3.69 23.79
N ASP A 275 -12.66 4.48 24.68
CA ASP A 275 -13.92 4.16 25.35
C ASP A 275 -15.06 3.95 24.35
N THR A 276 -15.08 4.72 23.25
CA THR A 276 -16.01 4.53 22.15
C THR A 276 -16.00 3.12 21.57
N VAL A 277 -14.80 2.54 21.39
CA VAL A 277 -14.64 1.19 20.84
C VAL A 277 -15.12 0.14 21.84
N ASN A 278 -14.84 0.34 23.12
CA ASN A 278 -15.30 -0.55 24.19
C ASN A 278 -16.82 -0.54 24.29
N ILE A 279 -17.46 0.63 24.24
CA ILE A 279 -18.93 0.75 24.22
C ILE A 279 -19.51 0.07 22.98
N ALA A 280 -18.93 0.26 21.79
CA ALA A 280 -19.39 -0.42 20.56
C ALA A 280 -19.33 -1.96 20.70
N SER A 281 -18.21 -2.48 21.23
CA SER A 281 -18.05 -3.91 21.53
C SER A 281 -19.10 -4.41 22.52
N ARG A 282 -19.49 -3.59 23.52
CA ARG A 282 -20.57 -3.91 24.45
C ARG A 282 -21.95 -3.86 23.81
N MET A 283 -22.19 -2.94 22.88
CA MET A 283 -23.45 -2.89 22.12
C MET A 283 -23.63 -4.14 21.27
N ASP A 284 -22.55 -4.71 20.73
CA ASP A 284 -22.59 -6.00 20.03
C ASP A 284 -22.79 -7.15 21.03
N THR A 285 -21.96 -7.21 22.07
CA THR A 285 -21.96 -8.29 23.07
C THR A 285 -23.32 -8.44 23.78
N THR A 286 -23.99 -7.32 24.08
CA THR A 286 -25.33 -7.27 24.70
C THR A 286 -26.47 -7.13 23.68
N GLY A 287 -26.11 -7.18 22.39
CA GLY A 287 -26.99 -7.08 21.22
C GLY A 287 -27.98 -8.23 21.11
N VAL A 288 -29.09 -7.96 20.43
CA VAL A 288 -30.06 -8.98 19.99
C VAL A 288 -29.72 -9.41 18.57
N GLU A 289 -29.90 -10.70 18.30
CA GLU A 289 -29.74 -11.26 16.96
C GLU A 289 -30.64 -10.57 15.92
N CYS A 290 -30.14 -10.51 14.69
CA CYS A 290 -30.79 -9.91 13.53
C CYS A 290 -31.16 -8.42 13.69
N ARG A 291 -30.50 -7.70 14.61
CA ARG A 291 -30.70 -6.27 14.84
C ARG A 291 -29.39 -5.51 15.04
N ILE A 292 -29.47 -4.21 14.79
CA ILE A 292 -28.42 -3.24 15.06
C ILE A 292 -28.74 -2.55 16.40
N GLN A 293 -27.90 -2.75 17.40
CA GLN A 293 -27.98 -2.07 18.69
C GLN A 293 -27.13 -0.81 18.70
N VAL A 294 -27.73 0.30 19.14
CA VAL A 294 -27.15 1.63 19.08
C VAL A 294 -27.13 2.28 20.47
N SER A 295 -26.05 2.97 20.79
CA SER A 295 -25.93 3.77 22.02
C SER A 295 -26.83 5.02 22.02
N GLU A 296 -27.10 5.59 23.20
CA GLU A 296 -27.93 6.80 23.32
C GLU A 296 -27.41 7.99 22.51
N GLU A 297 -26.09 8.22 22.53
CA GLU A 297 -25.48 9.33 21.81
C GLU A 297 -25.63 9.14 20.29
N SER A 298 -25.34 7.94 19.79
CA SER A 298 -25.48 7.60 18.38
C SER A 298 -26.93 7.69 17.91
N TYR A 299 -27.88 7.25 18.74
CA TYR A 299 -29.30 7.38 18.47
C TYR A 299 -29.70 8.85 18.25
N ARG A 300 -29.25 9.78 19.10
CA ARG A 300 -29.60 11.22 18.97
C ARG A 300 -29.16 11.82 17.63
N ILE A 301 -28.05 11.34 17.06
CA ILE A 301 -27.55 11.81 15.76
C ILE A 301 -28.30 11.13 14.63
N LEU A 302 -28.38 9.80 14.63
CA LEU A 302 -29.03 9.04 13.56
C LEU A 302 -30.55 9.33 13.47
N ASN A 303 -31.21 9.55 14.60
CA ASN A 303 -32.63 9.95 14.61
C ASN A 303 -32.86 11.30 13.91
N LYS A 304 -31.91 12.24 14.02
CA LYS A 304 -31.97 13.52 13.29
C LYS A 304 -31.72 13.35 11.80
N MET A 305 -31.08 12.26 11.39
CA MET A 305 -30.84 11.91 9.98
C MET A 305 -32.00 11.14 9.34
N GLY A 306 -33.07 10.86 10.10
CA GLY A 306 -34.29 10.21 9.59
C GLY A 306 -34.36 8.69 9.81
N TYR A 307 -33.54 8.12 10.69
CA TYR A 307 -33.63 6.72 11.08
C TYR A 307 -34.55 6.54 12.29
N ASP A 308 -35.49 5.61 12.19
CA ASP A 308 -36.40 5.25 13.27
C ASP A 308 -35.85 4.07 14.10
N PHE A 309 -35.91 4.21 15.42
CA PHE A 309 -35.41 3.20 16.36
C PHE A 309 -36.45 2.87 17.43
N ASP A 310 -36.35 1.67 17.99
CA ASP A 310 -37.07 1.27 19.20
C ASP A 310 -36.22 1.46 20.44
N TYR A 311 -36.84 1.93 21.52
CA TYR A 311 -36.19 1.95 22.82
C TYR A 311 -36.14 0.53 23.40
N ARG A 312 -34.93 0.00 23.57
CA ARG A 312 -34.69 -1.34 24.13
C ARG A 312 -34.81 -1.38 25.64
N GLY A 313 -34.36 -0.32 26.29
CA GLY A 313 -34.17 -0.28 27.73
C GLY A 313 -32.76 0.18 28.10
N THR A 314 -32.42 0.00 29.37
CA THR A 314 -31.14 0.43 29.92
C THR A 314 -30.28 -0.80 30.20
N VAL A 315 -29.10 -0.88 29.59
CA VAL A 315 -28.15 -1.99 29.74
C VAL A 315 -26.98 -1.51 30.59
N ASN A 316 -26.51 -2.38 31.50
CA ASN A 316 -25.35 -2.06 32.33
C ASN A 316 -24.06 -2.19 31.51
N VAL A 317 -23.37 -1.07 31.32
CA VAL A 317 -22.09 -0.99 30.61
C VAL A 317 -20.99 -0.75 31.64
N LYS A 318 -20.02 -1.66 31.71
CA LYS A 318 -18.89 -1.57 32.64
C LYS A 318 -18.17 -0.22 32.50
N GLY A 319 -17.97 0.48 33.62
CA GLY A 319 -17.33 1.79 33.67
C GLY A 319 -18.25 2.99 33.35
N LYS A 320 -19.44 2.75 32.76
CA LYS A 320 -20.46 3.80 32.51
C LYS A 320 -21.72 3.63 33.37
N GLY A 321 -21.93 2.45 33.94
CA GLY A 321 -23.15 2.11 34.66
C GLY A 321 -24.30 1.87 33.68
N GLN A 322 -25.50 2.30 34.06
CA GLN A 322 -26.72 2.06 33.31
C GLN A 322 -26.80 3.01 32.09
N MET A 323 -26.73 2.45 30.88
CA MET A 323 -26.78 3.19 29.61
C MET A 323 -28.04 2.87 28.82
N LYS A 324 -28.73 3.90 28.31
CA LYS A 324 -29.90 3.72 27.43
C LYS A 324 -29.45 3.19 26.07
N THR A 325 -30.20 2.23 25.56
CA THR A 325 -29.90 1.55 24.29
C THR A 325 -31.12 1.51 23.39
N TYR A 326 -30.86 1.50 22.09
CA TYR A 326 -31.87 1.55 21.04
C TYR A 326 -31.61 0.45 20.01
N LEU A 327 -32.66 0.00 19.32
CA LEU A 327 -32.58 -1.06 18.31
C LEU A 327 -33.11 -0.59 16.96
N TYR A 328 -32.46 -1.06 15.91
CA TYR A 328 -32.90 -0.98 14.52
C TYR A 328 -32.90 -2.39 13.90
N PRO A 329 -33.86 -2.72 13.02
CA PRO A 329 -35.03 -1.93 12.61
C PRO A 329 -36.08 -1.83 13.71
N LYS A 330 -36.97 -0.83 13.56
CA LYS A 330 -38.17 -0.67 14.40
C LYS A 330 -39.15 -1.82 14.16
N CYS A 331 -39.55 -2.49 15.22
CA CYS A 331 -40.59 -3.52 15.20
C CYS A 331 -41.94 -2.87 14.88
N MET A 332 -42.60 -3.35 13.82
CA MET A 332 -43.95 -2.91 13.46
C MET A 332 -45.05 -3.60 14.29
N ASP A 333 -44.71 -4.68 15.00
CA ASP A 333 -45.66 -5.38 15.88
C ASP A 333 -45.77 -4.66 17.23
N ASN A 334 -47.00 -4.29 17.61
CA ASN A 334 -47.38 -3.68 18.90
C ASN A 334 -47.15 -4.59 20.13
N GLY A 335 -46.23 -5.55 20.05
CA GLY A 335 -45.94 -6.54 21.09
C GLY A 335 -44.50 -6.45 21.56
N ILE A 336 -44.32 -6.08 22.83
CA ILE A 336 -43.16 -6.32 23.70
C ILE A 336 -41.81 -6.36 22.95
N VAL A 337 -41.12 -5.21 22.88
CA VAL A 337 -39.68 -5.19 22.59
C VAL A 337 -39.02 -6.21 23.55
N PRO A 338 -38.25 -7.20 23.08
CA PRO A 338 -37.73 -8.25 23.94
C PRO A 338 -36.86 -7.64 25.06
N HIS A 339 -37.46 -7.48 26.23
CA HIS A 339 -36.75 -7.24 27.47
C HIS A 339 -36.12 -8.58 27.86
N HIS A 340 -34.93 -8.88 27.33
CA HIS A 340 -34.14 -9.92 27.96
C HIS A 340 -33.85 -9.45 29.38
N GLN A 341 -34.39 -10.18 30.35
CA GLN A 341 -34.31 -9.88 31.76
C GLN A 341 -32.82 -9.73 32.11
N LEU A 342 -32.40 -8.50 32.41
CA LEU A 342 -31.01 -8.15 32.77
C LEU A 342 -30.70 -8.71 34.15
N SER A 343 -30.61 -10.04 34.24
CA SER A 343 -30.02 -10.73 35.38
C SER A 343 -28.52 -10.86 35.11
N ILE A 344 -27.78 -10.13 35.93
CA ILE A 344 -26.33 -10.00 35.90
C ILE A 344 -25.73 -11.39 36.15
N SER A 345 -25.05 -11.93 35.15
CA SER A 345 -24.06 -12.99 35.28
C SER A 345 -22.72 -12.45 34.80
N PRO A 346 -21.58 -12.95 35.30
CA PRO A 346 -20.27 -12.46 34.87
C PRO A 346 -20.15 -12.58 33.34
N ASP A 347 -19.68 -11.52 32.68
CA ASP A 347 -19.44 -11.45 31.23
C ASP A 347 -18.31 -12.42 30.80
N ILE A 348 -18.51 -13.71 30.98
CA ILE A 348 -17.58 -14.76 30.58
C ILE A 348 -18.08 -15.31 29.24
N ARG A 349 -17.33 -15.04 28.19
CA ARG A 349 -17.58 -15.57 26.85
C ARG A 349 -16.78 -16.86 26.66
N VAL A 350 -17.45 -17.86 26.09
CA VAL A 350 -16.87 -19.19 25.82
C VAL A 350 -16.16 -19.22 24.46
N GLN A 351 -16.40 -18.21 23.60
CA GLN A 351 -15.83 -18.10 22.25
C GLN A 351 -15.04 -16.81 22.06
N VAL A 352 -14.14 -16.83 21.09
CA VAL A 352 -13.38 -15.64 20.66
C VAL A 352 -14.31 -14.70 19.90
N ASP A 353 -14.51 -13.51 20.46
CA ASP A 353 -15.31 -12.43 19.87
C ASP A 353 -14.62 -11.07 20.01
N GLY A 354 -15.25 -10.02 19.46
CA GLY A 354 -14.75 -8.64 19.53
C GLY A 354 -14.66 -8.02 20.93
N SER A 355 -15.01 -8.72 22.01
CA SER A 355 -14.85 -8.24 23.39
C SER A 355 -13.46 -8.47 23.97
N ILE A 356 -12.67 -9.36 23.37
CA ILE A 356 -11.29 -9.66 23.81
C ILE A 356 -10.40 -8.43 23.68
N GLY A 357 -9.68 -8.11 24.75
CA GLY A 357 -8.79 -6.94 24.82
C GLY A 357 -9.50 -5.59 25.02
N ARG A 358 -10.84 -5.57 25.21
CA ARG A 358 -11.63 -4.34 25.34
C ARG A 358 -12.08 -4.02 26.78
N SER A 359 -11.80 -4.89 27.74
CA SER A 359 -11.92 -4.57 29.17
C SER A 359 -11.05 -5.50 30.03
N PRO A 360 -10.05 -4.98 30.76
CA PRO A 360 -9.46 -5.71 31.87
C PRO A 360 -10.55 -6.04 32.89
N THR A 361 -10.57 -7.25 33.41
CA THR A 361 -11.32 -7.56 34.64
C THR A 361 -10.74 -6.70 35.77
N ASP A 362 -11.55 -5.78 36.31
CA ASP A 362 -11.27 -4.94 37.50
C ASP A 362 -10.76 -5.73 38.73
N GLU A 363 -10.77 -7.06 38.69
CA GLU A 363 -10.13 -7.90 39.70
C GLU A 363 -8.62 -7.64 39.81
N ILE A 364 -7.94 -7.18 38.75
CA ILE A 364 -6.48 -6.92 38.79
C ILE A 364 -6.18 -5.58 39.51
N ALA A 365 -7.10 -4.61 39.51
CA ALA A 365 -6.89 -3.33 40.20
C ALA A 365 -6.96 -3.47 41.74
N ASN A 366 -7.67 -4.48 42.24
CA ASN A 366 -7.83 -4.75 43.67
C ASN A 366 -6.75 -5.71 44.25
N LEU A 367 -5.83 -6.19 43.42
CA LEU A 367 -4.75 -7.11 43.81
C LEU A 367 -3.38 -6.44 43.99
N VAL A 368 -3.29 -5.12 43.78
CA VAL A 368 -2.09 -4.35 44.15
C VAL A 368 -2.25 -3.90 45.61
N PRO A 369 -1.41 -4.37 46.56
CA PRO A 369 -1.42 -3.80 47.89
C PRO A 369 -1.01 -2.34 47.77
N SER A 370 -1.91 -1.43 48.13
CA SER A 370 -1.53 -0.05 48.39
C SER A 370 -0.53 -0.05 49.54
N VAL A 371 0.72 0.30 49.25
CA VAL A 371 1.72 0.59 50.27
C VAL A 371 1.24 1.83 51.02
N GLN A 372 0.51 1.61 52.12
CA GLN A 372 0.30 2.64 53.13
C GLN A 372 1.64 2.86 53.82
N ASN A 373 2.37 3.89 53.41
CA ASN A 373 3.41 4.47 54.26
C ASN A 373 2.70 5.12 55.45
N SER A 374 2.73 4.43 56.59
CA SER A 374 2.44 5.04 57.88
C SER A 374 3.69 5.80 58.32
N ASP A 375 3.62 7.13 58.32
CA ASP A 375 4.48 7.93 59.18
C ASP A 375 3.60 8.77 60.11
N LYS A 376 3.50 8.29 61.35
CA LYS A 376 3.06 9.08 62.50
C LYS A 376 4.28 9.82 63.04
N ILE A 377 4.31 11.15 62.95
CA ILE A 377 4.95 12.01 63.94
C ILE A 377 4.00 13.18 64.24
N ALA A 378 3.74 13.36 65.53
CA ALA A 378 2.84 14.36 66.10
C ALA A 378 3.55 15.69 66.37
N HIS A 379 2.86 16.80 66.12
CA HIS A 379 2.58 17.93 67.05
C HIS A 379 2.45 19.27 66.31
N GLY A 380 1.43 20.06 66.69
CA GLY A 380 1.43 21.51 66.49
C GLY A 380 0.07 22.09 66.07
N THR A 381 -0.76 22.40 67.05
CA THR A 381 -1.95 23.26 66.95
C THR A 381 -1.56 24.69 66.57
N ASP A 382 -2.26 25.33 65.63
CA ASP A 382 -2.82 26.68 65.82
C ASP A 382 -3.67 27.21 64.64
N ASN A 383 -4.61 28.08 65.02
CA ASN A 383 -5.72 28.67 64.28
C ASN A 383 -5.32 29.65 63.16
N SER A 384 -6.29 29.93 62.25
CA SER A 384 -6.71 31.27 61.76
C SER A 384 -6.87 31.42 60.23
N GLU A 385 -8.13 31.58 59.85
CA GLU A 385 -8.71 32.52 58.86
C GLU A 385 -7.87 33.20 57.74
N ALA A 386 -8.44 33.08 56.53
CA ALA A 386 -8.79 34.14 55.56
C ALA A 386 -7.79 34.67 54.50
N LYS A 387 -8.36 34.71 53.28
CA LYS A 387 -8.21 35.65 52.15
C LYS A 387 -7.10 35.47 51.11
N ASP A 388 -7.59 35.25 49.89
CA ASP A 388 -7.30 35.92 48.61
C ASP A 388 -5.87 36.44 48.35
N VAL A 389 -5.32 36.05 47.20
CA VAL A 389 -4.94 36.94 46.07
C VAL A 389 -3.99 36.20 45.12
N LEU A 390 -4.41 36.09 43.86
CA LEU A 390 -3.55 35.86 42.69
C LEU A 390 -2.78 37.16 42.37
N PRO A 391 -1.50 37.10 41.98
CA PRO A 391 -1.21 37.64 40.66
C PRO A 391 -0.19 36.81 39.85
N SER A 392 -0.33 36.98 38.54
CA SER A 392 0.42 36.37 37.45
C SER A 392 1.87 36.87 37.31
N ALA A 393 2.70 35.97 36.75
CA ALA A 393 3.87 36.18 35.89
C ALA A 393 5.15 36.86 36.44
N LYS A 394 6.26 36.10 36.42
CA LYS A 394 7.44 36.42 35.57
C LYS A 394 8.47 35.28 35.53
N LYS A 395 8.98 35.07 34.32
CA LYS A 395 10.16 34.30 33.90
C LYS A 395 11.31 34.33 34.92
N LEU A 396 11.93 33.17 35.15
CA LEU A 396 13.39 33.08 35.19
C LEU A 396 13.87 31.77 34.58
N GLN A 397 14.81 31.91 33.66
CA GLN A 397 15.53 30.89 32.92
C GLN A 397 16.75 30.49 33.75
N LYS A 398 16.98 29.18 33.99
CA LYS A 398 18.32 28.65 34.28
C LYS A 398 18.41 27.13 34.11
N ASP A 399 19.06 26.76 33.01
CA ASP A 399 20.08 25.72 32.81
C ASP A 399 20.02 24.38 33.57
N ALA A 400 19.79 23.34 32.78
CA ALA A 400 20.62 22.15 32.55
C ALA A 400 21.47 21.55 33.70
N VAL A 401 21.39 20.21 33.86
CA VAL A 401 22.47 19.22 33.59
C VAL A 401 22.16 17.83 34.21
N LYS A 402 22.50 16.77 33.45
CA LYS A 402 22.65 15.31 33.78
C LYS A 402 21.36 14.50 33.95
N ALA A 403 21.19 13.29 33.39
CA ALA A 403 22.09 12.23 32.91
C ALA A 403 21.47 11.57 31.64
N GLU A 404 22.19 10.93 30.72
CA GLU A 404 22.79 9.61 30.89
C GLU A 404 23.92 9.35 29.88
N GLU A 405 24.95 8.69 30.39
CA GLU A 405 26.10 8.15 29.68
C GLU A 405 25.91 6.63 29.56
N ARG A 406 26.40 6.07 28.44
CA ARG A 406 26.79 4.65 28.20
C ARG A 406 25.70 3.65 27.81
N CYS A 407 25.72 3.31 26.51
CA CYS A 407 26.28 2.01 26.10
C CYS A 407 26.75 2.06 24.63
N ARG A 408 28.07 2.00 24.42
CA ARG A 408 28.72 1.62 23.17
C ARG A 408 29.81 0.61 23.53
N PHE A 409 29.78 -0.57 22.92
CA PHE A 409 30.87 -1.30 22.25
C PHE A 409 30.31 -2.70 21.88
N GLY A 410 30.57 -3.30 20.72
CA GLY A 410 31.66 -3.03 19.78
C GLY A 410 31.37 -3.43 18.34
N LYS A 411 32.22 -2.88 17.47
CA LYS A 411 32.44 -3.27 16.09
C LYS A 411 33.32 -4.53 16.04
N ALA A 412 33.04 -5.43 15.11
CA ALA A 412 34.03 -6.33 14.53
C ALA A 412 33.96 -6.19 13.01
N THR A 413 35.14 -6.14 12.39
CA THR A 413 35.38 -5.86 10.97
C THR A 413 35.77 -7.16 10.25
N GLU A 414 35.21 -7.34 9.05
CA GLU A 414 35.66 -8.11 7.87
C GLU A 414 36.06 -9.59 7.97
N LYS A 415 35.41 -10.40 7.11
CA LYS A 415 36.10 -11.24 6.12
C LYS A 415 35.19 -11.58 4.93
N ASP A 416 35.72 -11.30 3.74
CA ASP A 416 35.36 -11.90 2.45
C ASP A 416 35.52 -13.42 2.51
N ASP A 417 34.62 -14.15 1.86
CA ASP A 417 34.95 -15.35 1.06
C ASP A 417 33.74 -15.71 0.17
N CYS A 418 33.97 -15.68 -1.14
CA CYS A 418 33.14 -16.28 -2.18
C CYS A 418 33.36 -17.79 -2.20
N GLU A 419 32.30 -18.61 -2.30
CA GLU A 419 32.25 -19.78 -3.20
C GLU A 419 30.85 -20.43 -3.29
N GLU A 420 30.44 -20.64 -4.54
CA GLU A 420 29.56 -21.67 -5.13
C GLU A 420 28.41 -22.34 -4.33
N ALA A 421 27.19 -22.03 -4.75
CA ALA A 421 26.11 -23.00 -5.00
C ALA A 421 25.25 -22.42 -6.15
N GLY A 422 25.11 -23.02 -7.32
CA GLY A 422 24.82 -24.43 -7.56
C GLY A 422 23.33 -24.56 -7.90
N THR A 423 23.02 -24.23 -9.16
CA THR A 423 21.77 -24.46 -9.91
C THR A 423 20.82 -25.53 -9.37
N GLU A 424 19.65 -25.17 -8.84
CA GLU A 424 18.50 -26.10 -8.69
C GLU A 424 17.11 -25.46 -8.46
N GLU A 425 16.83 -24.24 -8.92
CA GLU A 425 15.52 -23.56 -8.67
C GLU A 425 14.71 -23.17 -9.93
N VAL A 426 15.08 -23.68 -11.11
CA VAL A 426 14.44 -23.25 -12.37
C VAL A 426 13.22 -24.12 -12.77
N ASP A 427 12.91 -25.21 -12.06
CA ASP A 427 11.95 -26.22 -12.55
C ASP A 427 10.55 -26.22 -11.91
N GLU A 428 10.28 -25.38 -10.89
CA GLU A 428 8.92 -25.30 -10.29
C GLU A 428 8.01 -24.21 -10.90
N LEU A 429 8.57 -23.15 -11.48
CA LEU A 429 7.79 -22.07 -12.09
C LEU A 429 7.14 -22.44 -13.43
N THR A 430 7.57 -23.54 -14.05
CA THR A 430 7.05 -23.99 -15.35
C THR A 430 5.76 -24.82 -15.22
N LYS A 431 5.41 -25.29 -14.01
CA LYS A 431 4.19 -26.11 -13.79
C LYS A 431 2.91 -25.31 -13.55
N LEU A 432 2.98 -24.02 -13.23
CA LEU A 432 1.78 -23.21 -12.93
C LEU A 432 1.13 -22.56 -14.15
N ASN A 433 1.75 -22.60 -15.34
CA ASN A 433 1.23 -21.95 -16.55
C ASN A 433 0.41 -22.86 -17.49
N ILE A 434 0.14 -24.12 -17.12
CA ILE A 434 -0.61 -25.07 -17.99
C ILE A 434 -2.08 -25.28 -17.55
N SER A 435 -2.52 -24.76 -16.40
CA SER A 435 -3.87 -25.02 -15.89
C SER A 435 -4.94 -23.95 -16.22
N LYS A 436 -4.67 -23.00 -17.11
CA LYS A 436 -5.67 -22.01 -17.56
C LYS A 436 -5.85 -22.02 -19.07
N SER A 437 -6.31 -23.15 -19.61
CA SER A 437 -7.03 -23.19 -20.88
C SER A 437 -7.83 -24.49 -21.03
N VAL A 438 -9.01 -24.55 -20.43
CA VAL A 438 -10.22 -25.21 -20.97
C VAL A 438 -11.43 -24.45 -20.44
#